data_AF-A0A2T7MEL3-F1
#
_entry.id   AF-A0A2T7MEL3-F1
#
_cell.length_a   1.000
_cell.length_b   1.000
_cell.length_c   1.000
_cell.angle_alpha   90.00
_cell.angle_beta   90.00
_cell.angle_gamma   90.00
#
_symmetry.space_group_name_H-M   'P 1'
#
loop_
_entity.id
_entity.type
_entity.pdbx_description
1 polymer ?
#
loop_
_entity_poly.entity_id
_entity_poly.type
_entity_poly.pdbx_seq_one_letter_code
_entity_poly.pdbx_strand_id
1 'polypeptide(L)'
;MVSGVNATLERTVRTRKEPWISHAAWDEASARASSDSTHMTVTRTLEVLLASYGNGAITIKPGTPEAPGTTGRHVVNVDSAVWEKAEEQRKRDGIRSMAALCGILLHAYAKQNISLTVQAAGTIGESPTRTEHPGK
;
A
#
# COMPACT_ATOMS: atom_id res chain seq x y z
N MET A 1 -28.56 -24.76 -13.25
CA MET A 1 -27.35 -24.50 -14.04
C MET A 1 -26.60 -23.38 -13.35
N VAL A 2 -25.48 -23.69 -12.69
CA VAL A 2 -24.66 -22.72 -11.96
C VAL A 2 -23.72 -22.05 -12.96
N SER A 3 -24.02 -20.80 -13.32
CA SER A 3 -23.09 -19.97 -14.09
C SER A 3 -21.94 -19.59 -13.18
N GLY A 4 -20.77 -20.15 -13.46
CA GLY A 4 -19.53 -19.90 -12.75
C GLY A 4 -19.19 -18.42 -12.74
N VAL A 5 -18.91 -17.90 -11.55
CA VAL A 5 -18.25 -16.63 -11.34
C VAL A 5 -16.86 -16.71 -11.97
N ASN A 6 -16.75 -16.17 -13.19
CA ASN A 6 -15.47 -15.93 -13.84
C ASN A 6 -14.81 -14.79 -13.06
N ALA A 7 -14.05 -15.14 -12.02
CA ALA A 7 -13.13 -14.20 -11.38
C ALA A 7 -12.08 -13.85 -12.44
N THR A 8 -12.33 -12.79 -13.20
CA THR A 8 -11.30 -12.12 -13.99
C THR A 8 -10.23 -11.74 -12.99
N LEU A 9 -9.15 -12.52 -12.95
CA LEU A 9 -7.88 -12.13 -12.35
C LEU A 9 -7.45 -10.88 -13.11
N GLU A 10 -7.89 -9.70 -12.65
CA GLU A 10 -7.38 -8.42 -13.12
C GLU A 10 -5.87 -8.48 -12.91
N ARG A 11 -5.16 -8.71 -14.01
CA ARG A 11 -3.72 -8.89 -13.99
C ARG A 11 -3.14 -7.52 -13.67
N THR A 12 -2.85 -7.29 -12.40
CA THR A 12 -2.24 -6.08 -11.88
C THR A 12 -0.93 -5.84 -12.63
N VAL A 13 -0.89 -4.78 -13.44
CA VAL A 13 0.31 -4.40 -14.18
C VAL A 13 1.24 -3.74 -13.18
N ARG A 14 2.32 -4.43 -12.81
CA ARG A 14 3.35 -3.87 -11.93
C ARG A 14 4.41 -3.15 -12.73
N THR A 15 4.68 -1.91 -12.33
CA THR A 15 5.66 -1.05 -12.98
C THR A 15 6.77 -0.69 -12.01
N ARG A 16 8.01 -0.76 -12.49
CA ARG A 16 9.18 -0.25 -11.77
C ARG A 16 9.11 1.27 -11.70
N LYS A 17 9.20 1.83 -10.50
CA LYS A 17 9.29 3.27 -10.24
C LYS A 17 10.55 3.57 -9.44
N GLU A 18 11.04 4.78 -9.58
CA GLU A 18 12.29 5.23 -8.96
C GLU A 18 12.14 6.60 -8.29
N PRO A 19 11.28 6.74 -7.26
CA PRO A 19 11.14 8.00 -6.53
C PRO A 19 12.43 8.38 -5.81
N TRP A 20 12.68 9.68 -5.73
CA TRP A 20 13.77 10.27 -4.95
C TRP A 20 13.25 10.56 -3.54
N ILE A 21 13.65 9.76 -2.56
CA ILE A 21 13.12 9.81 -1.18
C ILE A 21 14.29 10.08 -0.23
N SER A 22 14.05 10.77 0.89
CA SER A 22 15.05 10.90 1.95
C SER A 22 15.50 9.52 2.42
N HIS A 23 16.82 9.29 2.48
CA HIS A 23 17.40 8.06 3.02
C HIS A 23 16.91 7.80 4.45
N ALA A 24 16.82 8.85 5.27
CA ALA A 24 16.33 8.75 6.63
C ALA A 24 14.88 8.24 6.68
N ALA A 25 13.98 8.78 5.84
CA ALA A 25 12.60 8.29 5.78
C ALA A 25 12.52 6.83 5.32
N TRP A 26 13.34 6.46 4.34
CA TRP A 26 13.38 5.10 3.82
C TRP A 26 13.88 4.11 4.88
N ASP A 27 14.99 4.42 5.54
CA ASP A 27 15.61 3.55 6.53
C ASP A 27 14.76 3.43 7.79
N GLU A 28 14.22 4.54 8.31
CA GLU A 28 13.30 4.52 9.45
C GLU A 28 12.04 3.70 9.14
N ALA A 29 11.44 3.90 7.95
CA ALA A 29 10.27 3.13 7.55
C ALA A 29 10.60 1.65 7.31
N SER A 30 11.79 1.33 6.82
CA SER A 30 12.25 -0.05 6.63
C SER A 30 12.50 -0.76 7.95
N ALA A 31 13.13 -0.07 8.91
CA ALA A 31 13.30 -0.57 10.27
C ALA A 31 11.94 -0.83 10.93
N ARG A 32 11.00 0.12 10.79
CA ARG A 32 9.63 -0.06 11.30
C ARG A 32 8.95 -1.26 10.64
N ALA A 33 8.93 -1.33 9.31
CA ALA A 33 8.25 -2.39 8.57
C ALA A 33 8.80 -3.79 8.91
N SER A 34 10.10 -3.88 9.21
CA SER A 34 10.76 -5.10 9.65
C SER A 34 10.42 -5.48 11.10
N SER A 35 10.19 -4.48 11.96
CA SER A 35 9.80 -4.67 13.37
C SER A 35 8.30 -4.87 13.58
N ASP A 36 7.47 -4.47 12.60
CA ASP A 36 6.03 -4.60 12.66
C ASP A 36 5.62 -6.07 12.51
N SER A 37 4.56 -6.47 13.20
CA SER A 37 4.06 -7.87 13.22
C SER A 37 3.70 -8.43 11.83
N THR A 38 3.55 -7.55 10.84
CA THR A 38 3.23 -7.89 9.45
C THR A 38 4.46 -8.33 8.63
N HIS A 39 5.69 -8.14 9.13
CA HIS A 39 6.95 -8.50 8.44
C HIS A 39 7.00 -8.06 6.95
N MET A 40 6.53 -6.86 6.66
CA MET A 40 6.43 -6.35 5.28
C MET A 40 7.73 -5.67 4.88
N THR A 41 8.06 -5.72 3.59
CA THR A 41 9.13 -4.88 3.05
C THR A 41 8.66 -3.43 2.95
N VAL A 42 9.59 -2.47 3.08
CA VAL A 42 9.29 -1.03 2.92
C VAL A 42 8.62 -0.72 1.56
N THR A 43 8.98 -1.45 0.50
CA THR A 43 8.34 -1.34 -0.82
C THR A 43 6.86 -1.73 -0.77
N ARG A 44 6.53 -2.85 -0.09
CA ARG A 44 5.13 -3.29 0.04
C ARG A 44 4.35 -2.35 0.97
N THR A 45 4.98 -1.86 2.03
CA THR A 45 4.42 -0.82 2.90
C THR A 45 4.07 0.44 2.10
N LEU A 46 4.97 0.91 1.24
CA LEU A 46 4.73 2.07 0.38
C LEU A 46 3.55 1.84 -0.57
N GLU A 47 3.46 0.68 -1.22
CA GLU A 47 2.33 0.34 -2.09
C GLU A 47 0.99 0.38 -1.35
N VAL A 48 0.94 -0.14 -0.11
CA VAL A 48 -0.29 -0.08 0.72
C VAL A 48 -0.61 1.35 1.13
N LEU A 49 0.38 2.14 1.53
CA LEU A 49 0.18 3.55 1.87
C LEU A 49 -0.35 4.35 0.66
N LEU A 50 0.20 4.12 -0.53
CA LEU A 50 -0.26 4.73 -1.77
C LEU A 50 -1.70 4.32 -2.12
N ALA A 51 -2.04 3.05 -1.95
CA ALA A 51 -3.41 2.56 -2.19
C ALA A 51 -4.42 3.22 -1.23
N SER A 52 -4.08 3.27 0.07
CA SER A 52 -4.92 3.91 1.08
C SER A 52 -5.06 5.42 0.85
N TYR A 53 -3.97 6.10 0.46
CA TYR A 53 -3.99 7.51 0.09
C TYR A 53 -4.84 7.76 -1.16
N GLY A 54 -4.64 7.00 -2.24
CA GLY A 54 -5.43 7.12 -3.46
C GLY A 54 -6.92 6.80 -3.26
N ASN A 55 -7.26 5.98 -2.25
CA ASN A 55 -8.65 5.70 -1.87
C ASN A 55 -9.25 6.74 -0.90
N GLY A 56 -8.47 7.74 -0.47
CA GLY A 56 -8.91 8.77 0.48
C GLY A 56 -8.98 8.31 1.93
N ALA A 57 -8.46 7.12 2.27
CA ALA A 57 -8.37 6.64 3.65
C ALA A 57 -7.23 7.30 4.43
N ILE A 58 -6.22 7.83 3.73
CA ILE A 58 -5.16 8.68 4.29
C ILE A 58 -5.30 10.06 3.65
N THR A 59 -5.37 11.10 4.47
CA THR A 59 -5.39 12.49 4.01
C THR A 59 -4.12 13.20 4.47
N ILE A 60 -3.44 13.86 3.55
CA ILE A 60 -2.25 14.67 3.85
C ILE A 60 -2.64 16.14 3.76
N LYS A 61 -2.34 16.92 4.80
CA LYS A 61 -2.58 18.37 4.77
C LYS A 61 -1.56 19.04 3.86
N PRO A 62 -1.96 20.05 3.06
CA PRO A 62 -1.02 20.86 2.30
C PRO A 62 0.08 21.43 3.21
N GLY A 63 1.32 21.40 2.75
CA GLY A 63 2.47 21.88 3.53
C GLY A 63 3.00 20.91 4.59
N THR A 64 2.50 19.67 4.65
CA THR A 64 3.12 18.62 5.48
C THR A 64 4.58 18.47 5.09
N PRO A 65 5.53 18.63 6.02
CA PRO A 65 6.95 18.61 5.69
C PRO A 65 7.40 17.21 5.26
N GLU A 66 8.26 17.16 4.24
CA GLU A 66 9.01 15.96 3.90
C GLU A 66 10.05 15.66 4.99
N ALA A 67 10.48 14.41 5.09
CA ALA A 67 11.57 14.06 6.01
C ALA A 67 12.86 14.83 5.64
N PRO A 68 13.57 15.38 6.64
CA PRO A 68 14.84 16.04 6.39
C PRO A 68 15.90 15.05 5.91
N GLY A 69 16.98 15.58 5.33
CA GLY A 69 18.16 14.81 4.94
C GLY A 69 18.35 14.66 3.44
N THR A 70 19.39 13.89 3.08
CA THR A 70 19.77 13.66 1.68
C THR A 70 18.79 12.71 1.00
N THR A 71 18.36 13.07 -0.21
CA THR A 71 17.49 12.23 -1.02
C THR A 71 18.30 11.28 -1.89
N GLY A 72 17.80 10.06 -2.05
CA GLY A 72 18.35 9.01 -2.90
C GLY A 72 17.30 8.38 -3.77
N ARG A 73 17.73 7.73 -4.85
CA ARG A 73 16.83 6.99 -5.75
C ARG A 73 16.53 5.61 -5.16
N HIS A 74 15.25 5.30 -4.98
CA HIS A 74 14.83 3.98 -4.49
C HIS A 74 13.97 3.25 -5.51
N VAL A 75 14.29 1.98 -5.79
CA VAL A 75 13.54 1.17 -6.73
C VAL A 75 12.34 0.53 -6.03
N VAL A 76 11.15 0.74 -6.57
CA VAL A 76 9.91 0.14 -6.09
C VAL A 76 9.14 -0.48 -7.24
N ASN A 77 8.57 -1.66 -7.02
CA ASN A 77 7.64 -2.29 -7.95
C ASN A 77 6.23 -2.11 -7.40
N VAL A 78 5.45 -1.26 -8.06
CA VAL A 78 4.12 -0.84 -7.59
C VAL A 78 3.12 -1.15 -8.69
N ASP A 79 1.91 -1.56 -8.31
CA ASP A 79 0.79 -1.61 -9.24
C ASP A 79 0.55 -0.25 -9.92
N SER A 80 0.40 -0.27 -11.26
CA SER A 80 0.23 0.96 -12.05
C SER A 80 -1.01 1.74 -11.67
N ALA A 81 -2.14 1.07 -11.41
CA ALA A 81 -3.38 1.73 -11.03
C ALA A 81 -3.28 2.36 -9.64
N VAL A 82 -2.58 1.70 -8.69
CA VAL A 82 -2.27 2.29 -7.38
C VAL A 82 -1.45 3.57 -7.54
N TRP A 83 -0.41 3.53 -8.38
CA TRP A 83 0.44 4.69 -8.63
C TRP A 83 -0.33 5.85 -9.27
N GLU A 84 -1.14 5.57 -10.30
CA GLU A 84 -1.94 6.56 -11.02
C GLU A 84 -3.01 7.19 -10.13
N LYS A 85 -3.73 6.37 -9.35
CA LYS A 85 -4.74 6.87 -8.41
C LYS A 85 -4.13 7.75 -7.33
N ALA A 86 -2.99 7.37 -6.78
CA ALA A 86 -2.26 8.20 -5.82
C ALA A 86 -1.78 9.52 -6.47
N GLU A 87 -1.31 9.48 -7.72
CA GLU A 87 -0.89 10.66 -8.47
C GLU A 87 -2.06 11.62 -8.75
N GLU A 88 -3.25 11.11 -9.04
CA GLU A 88 -4.46 11.92 -9.19
C GLU A 88 -4.84 12.61 -7.88
N GLN A 89 -4.87 11.86 -6.78
CA GLN A 89 -5.19 12.42 -5.46
C GLN A 89 -4.14 13.45 -5.02
N ARG A 90 -2.85 13.17 -5.28
CA ARG A 90 -1.74 14.10 -5.02
C ARG A 90 -1.95 15.46 -5.66
N LYS A 91 -2.37 15.47 -6.94
CA LYS A 91 -2.63 16.71 -7.68
C LYS A 91 -3.78 17.51 -7.06
N ARG A 92 -4.82 16.84 -6.56
CA ARG A 92 -5.95 17.48 -5.86
C ARG A 92 -5.51 18.11 -4.54
N ASP A 93 -4.63 17.43 -3.80
CA ASP A 93 -4.13 17.89 -2.51
C ASP A 93 -2.98 18.91 -2.60
N GLY A 94 -2.53 19.23 -3.82
CA GLY A 94 -1.48 20.23 -4.07
C GLY A 94 -0.07 19.82 -3.61
N ILE A 95 0.18 18.52 -3.42
CA ILE A 95 1.50 18.01 -3.05
C ILE A 95 2.42 18.10 -4.28
N ARG A 96 3.67 18.53 -4.13
CA ARG A 96 4.54 18.92 -5.26
C ARG A 96 4.88 17.80 -6.25
N SER A 97 5.11 16.58 -5.77
CA SER A 97 5.57 15.46 -6.61
C SER A 97 5.28 14.09 -5.96
N MET A 98 5.33 13.01 -6.77
CA MET A 98 5.24 11.65 -6.22
C MET A 98 6.38 11.32 -5.25
N ALA A 99 7.58 11.85 -5.51
CA ALA A 99 8.71 11.71 -4.60
C ALA A 99 8.39 12.30 -3.21
N ALA A 100 7.84 13.52 -3.18
CA ALA A 100 7.41 14.18 -1.95
C ALA A 100 6.30 13.41 -1.24
N LEU A 101 5.29 12.94 -1.99
CA LEU A 101 4.22 12.11 -1.44
C LEU A 101 4.78 10.84 -0.77
N CYS A 102 5.64 10.10 -1.47
CA CYS A 102 6.26 8.88 -0.93
C CYS A 102 7.07 9.18 0.33
N GLY A 103 7.82 10.28 0.34
CA GLY A 103 8.59 10.73 1.51
C GLY A 103 7.70 11.07 2.71
N ILE A 104 6.62 11.82 2.50
CA ILE A 104 5.66 12.17 3.55
C ILE A 104 5.00 10.93 4.13
N LEU A 105 4.52 10.01 3.28
CA LEU A 105 3.87 8.77 3.70
C LEU A 105 4.80 7.87 4.51
N LEU A 106 6.04 7.67 4.05
CA LEU A 106 7.03 6.86 4.75
C LEU A 106 7.47 7.50 6.06
N HIS A 107 7.62 8.82 6.11
CA HIS A 107 7.96 9.52 7.34
C HIS A 107 6.83 9.45 8.37
N ALA A 108 5.58 9.69 7.94
CA ALA A 108 4.42 9.59 8.81
C ALA A 108 4.20 8.16 9.31
N TYR A 109 4.47 7.15 8.46
CA TYR A 109 4.55 5.76 8.90
C TYR A 109 5.70 5.57 9.88
N ALA A 110 6.94 5.95 9.61
CA ALA A 110 8.06 5.78 10.55
C ALA A 110 7.77 6.37 11.95
N LYS A 111 7.10 7.54 12.02
CA LYS A 111 6.76 8.22 13.28
C LYS A 111 5.45 7.76 13.94
N GLN A 112 4.82 6.68 13.46
CA GLN A 112 3.55 6.15 13.99
C GLN A 112 2.34 7.09 13.90
N ASN A 113 2.41 8.11 13.05
CA ASN A 113 1.27 8.97 12.75
C ASN A 113 0.25 8.28 11.82
N ILE A 114 0.67 7.19 11.15
CA ILE A 114 -0.18 6.32 10.34
C ILE A 114 0.06 4.88 10.80
N SER A 115 -1.04 4.17 11.07
CA SER A 115 -1.03 2.74 11.38
C SER A 115 -1.70 1.97 10.23
N LEU A 116 -1.03 0.94 9.74
CA LEU A 116 -1.58 0.04 8.74
C LEU A 116 -2.30 -1.10 9.46
N THR A 117 -3.62 -1.15 9.36
CA THR A 117 -4.37 -2.35 9.73
C THR A 117 -4.51 -3.20 8.47
N VAL A 118 -3.68 -4.24 8.35
CA VAL A 118 -3.86 -5.23 7.29
C VAL A 118 -5.07 -6.09 7.67
N GLN A 119 -6.24 -5.78 7.08
CA GLN A 119 -7.35 -6.71 7.15
C GLN A 119 -7.05 -7.86 6.19
N ALA A 120 -6.78 -9.03 6.73
CA ALA A 120 -6.73 -10.26 5.94
C ALA A 120 -8.13 -10.49 5.36
N ALA A 121 -8.31 -10.25 4.07
CA ALA A 121 -9.48 -10.73 3.35
C ALA A 121 -9.36 -12.26 3.19
N GLY A 122 -9.54 -12.98 4.29
CA GLY A 122 -9.71 -14.43 4.26
C GLY A 122 -11.13 -14.73 3.79
N THR A 123 -11.32 -15.02 2.50
CA THR A 123 -12.43 -15.89 2.13
C THR A 123 -12.10 -17.27 2.65
N ILE A 124 -12.56 -17.56 3.88
CA ILE A 124 -12.75 -18.95 4.29
C ILE A 124 -13.76 -19.53 3.30
N GLY A 125 -13.26 -20.32 2.35
CA GLY A 125 -14.09 -21.20 1.56
C GLY A 125 -14.72 -22.17 2.54
N GLU A 126 -15.93 -21.84 2.99
CA GLU A 126 -16.79 -22.75 3.72
C GLU A 126 -17.04 -23.93 2.79
N SER A 127 -16.30 -25.02 3.02
CA SER A 127 -16.49 -26.27 2.30
C SER A 127 -17.80 -26.88 2.83
N PRO A 128 -18.85 -27.07 2.02
CA PRO A 128 -20.02 -27.80 2.48
C PRO A 128 -19.63 -29.28 2.61
N THR A 129 -19.24 -29.69 3.82
CA THR A 129 -19.12 -31.12 4.14
C THR A 129 -20.53 -31.70 4.21
N ARG A 130 -20.97 -32.14 3.03
CA ARG A 130 -21.88 -33.26 2.74
C ARG A 130 -22.57 -33.86 3.98
N THR A 131 -23.84 -33.53 4.12
CA THR A 131 -24.82 -34.25 4.95
C THR A 131 -24.83 -35.73 4.55
N GLU A 132 -24.30 -36.59 5.41
CA GLU A 132 -24.54 -38.03 5.31
C GLU A 132 -25.97 -38.32 5.77
N HIS A 133 -26.80 -38.80 4.84
CA HIS A 133 -28.11 -39.39 5.11
C HIS A 133 -27.92 -40.72 5.85
N PRO A 134 -28.54 -40.94 7.03
CA PRO A 134 -28.62 -42.29 7.60
C PRO A 134 -29.70 -43.07 6.85
N GLY A 135 -29.28 -44.10 6.13
CA GLY A 135 -30.16 -45.09 5.51
C GLY A 135 -30.04 -46.44 6.20
N LYS A 136 -30.98 -46.71 7.11
CA LYS A 136 -31.71 -47.97 7.38
C LYS A 136 -32.11 -48.08 8.85
#